data_AF-A0A1W1ZYZ6-F1
#
_entry.id   AF-A0A1W1ZYZ6-F1
#
_cell.length_a   1.000
_cell.length_b   1.000
_cell.length_c   1.000
_cell.angle_alpha   90.00
_cell.angle_beta   90.00
_cell.angle_gamma   90.00
#
_symmetry.space_group_name_H-M   'P 1'
#
loop_
_entity.id
_entity.type
_entity.pdbx_description
1 polymer ?
#
loop_
_entity_poly.entity_id
_entity_poly.type
_entity_poly.pdbx_seq_one_letter_code
_entity_poly.pdbx_strand_id
1 'polypeptide(L)'
;MSLDLAQDSLERLQDNLREEAAIEPDAPATSKVTKETQIIAIYGKGGIGKSFTLANLSYMLAQLGKKVLLIGCDPKSDTTSLLFGGRACPTIIQTASRRKEAGQEISISDVCFKRDGVFAMELGGPEVGRGCGGRGIIHGFETLEKLGFHEWDFDYVLLDFLGDVVCGGFGLPIARDMCQKVVVVGSNDLQSLYVANNVCSAVKYFRNLGGNVGVAGLVINKDDGTGEAQAFAEAVGIPVLASIPQDDDIRRKSANYQIIGTHDSQWGALFEALSINLAEAPPVLPRPLDQDGLLGLFDASETGADYKLQPALPEDMCATGALKRPSLEVVYDNV
;
A
#
# COMPACT_ATOMS: atom_id res chain seq x y z
N MET A 1 -21.33 -14.32 39.54
CA MET A 1 -21.04 -12.89 39.75
C MET A 1 -19.84 -12.37 38.95
N SER A 2 -18.66 -13.02 38.94
CA SER A 2 -17.54 -12.57 38.07
C SER A 2 -17.59 -13.11 36.62
N LEU A 3 -18.27 -14.23 36.37
CA LEU A 3 -18.41 -14.83 35.03
C LEU A 3 -19.52 -14.16 34.20
N ASP A 4 -20.62 -13.77 34.85
CA ASP A 4 -21.78 -13.14 34.17
C ASP A 4 -21.43 -11.76 33.58
N LEU A 5 -20.56 -10.99 34.25
CA LEU A 5 -20.09 -9.69 33.77
C LEU A 5 -19.20 -9.80 32.53
N ALA A 6 -18.43 -10.89 32.40
CA ALA A 6 -17.57 -11.12 31.25
C ALA A 6 -18.38 -11.56 30.01
N GLN A 7 -19.45 -12.34 30.23
CA GLN A 7 -20.34 -12.79 29.17
C GLN A 7 -21.15 -11.64 28.56
N ASP A 8 -21.72 -10.78 29.42
CA ASP A 8 -22.45 -9.57 29.01
C ASP A 8 -21.54 -8.57 28.25
N SER A 9 -20.25 -8.50 28.61
CA SER A 9 -19.28 -7.65 27.88
C SER A 9 -18.95 -8.16 26.47
N LEU A 10 -19.00 -9.48 26.27
CA LEU A 10 -18.64 -10.13 25.01
C LEU A 10 -19.81 -10.08 24.01
N GLU A 11 -21.03 -10.22 24.51
CA GLU A 11 -22.26 -10.04 23.73
C GLU A 11 -22.39 -8.60 23.22
N ARG A 12 -22.16 -7.60 24.09
CA ARG A 12 -22.16 -6.19 23.67
C ARG A 12 -21.09 -5.88 22.62
N LEU A 13 -19.92 -6.50 22.71
CA LEU A 13 -18.87 -6.33 21.70
C LEU A 13 -19.30 -6.92 20.35
N GLN A 14 -19.93 -8.08 20.35
CA GLN A 14 -20.43 -8.72 19.13
C GLN A 14 -21.55 -7.92 18.48
N ASP A 15 -22.46 -7.36 19.28
CA ASP A 15 -23.55 -6.52 18.78
C ASP A 15 -23.01 -5.20 18.19
N ASN A 16 -22.06 -4.55 18.87
CA ASN A 16 -21.40 -3.35 18.33
C ASN A 16 -20.69 -3.62 16.99
N LEU A 17 -20.01 -4.77 16.85
CA LEU A 17 -19.34 -5.16 15.61
C LEU A 17 -20.32 -5.46 14.48
N ARG A 18 -21.52 -5.95 14.79
CA ARG A 18 -22.60 -6.20 13.82
C ARG A 18 -23.26 -4.90 13.38
N GLU A 19 -23.50 -3.98 14.32
CA GLU A 19 -24.01 -2.65 14.02
C GLU A 19 -23.03 -1.87 13.13
N GLU A 20 -21.73 -1.90 13.45
CA GLU A 20 -20.69 -1.27 12.62
C GLU A 20 -20.64 -1.88 11.20
N ALA A 21 -20.76 -3.20 11.07
CA ALA A 21 -20.76 -3.88 9.78
C ALA A 21 -22.03 -3.63 8.93
N ALA A 22 -23.12 -3.14 9.54
CA ALA A 22 -24.38 -2.85 8.87
C ALA A 22 -24.48 -1.40 8.35
N ILE A 23 -23.52 -0.54 8.67
CA ILE A 23 -23.46 0.83 8.17
C ILE A 23 -22.97 0.81 6.73
N GLU A 24 -23.84 1.16 5.77
CA GLU A 24 -23.42 1.36 4.38
C GLU A 24 -22.46 2.56 4.29
N PRO A 25 -21.39 2.47 3.47
CA PRO A 25 -20.46 3.57 3.31
C PRO A 25 -21.17 4.79 2.73
N ASP A 26 -20.80 5.98 3.21
CA ASP A 26 -21.36 7.23 2.74
C ASP A 26 -21.20 7.38 1.22
N ALA A 27 -22.21 7.96 0.57
CA ALA A 27 -22.15 8.26 -0.85
C ALA A 27 -21.01 9.27 -1.13
N PRO A 28 -20.25 9.10 -2.22
CA PRO A 28 -19.13 9.99 -2.53
C PRO A 28 -19.60 11.43 -2.68
N ALA A 29 -18.82 12.37 -2.14
CA ALA A 29 -19.11 13.80 -2.20
C ALA A 29 -19.20 14.28 -3.66
N THR A 30 -20.27 15.01 -4.00
CA THR A 30 -20.59 15.49 -5.37
C THR A 30 -20.24 16.96 -5.60
N SER A 31 -19.38 17.55 -4.76
CA SER A 31 -19.01 18.95 -4.90
C SER A 31 -18.17 19.20 -6.16
N LYS A 32 -18.33 20.40 -6.73
CA LYS A 32 -17.69 20.80 -7.99
C LYS A 32 -16.20 21.08 -7.75
N VAL A 33 -15.33 20.19 -8.25
CA VAL A 33 -13.87 20.27 -8.10
C VAL A 33 -13.33 21.54 -8.75
N THR A 34 -12.67 22.40 -7.97
CA THR A 34 -12.11 23.69 -8.40
C THR A 34 -10.66 23.59 -8.89
N LYS A 35 -9.98 22.47 -8.61
CA LYS A 35 -8.66 22.07 -9.08
C LYS A 35 -8.54 20.55 -8.87
N GLU A 36 -8.17 19.77 -9.88
CA GLU A 36 -8.08 18.31 -9.75
C GLU A 36 -6.80 17.92 -9.00
N THR A 37 -6.90 17.79 -7.68
CA THR A 37 -5.89 17.15 -6.83
C THR A 37 -5.50 15.80 -7.43
N GLN A 38 -4.21 15.56 -7.67
CA GLN A 38 -3.74 14.23 -8.10
C GLN A 38 -3.49 13.35 -6.87
N ILE A 39 -4.40 12.42 -6.62
CA ILE A 39 -4.27 11.36 -5.62
C ILE A 39 -3.59 10.17 -6.28
N ILE A 40 -2.43 9.81 -5.75
CA ILE A 40 -1.56 8.76 -6.29
C ILE A 40 -1.32 7.74 -5.19
N ALA A 41 -1.61 6.47 -5.47
CA ALA A 41 -1.28 5.37 -4.56
C ALA A 41 0.05 4.74 -4.95
N ILE A 42 0.91 4.48 -3.97
CA ILE A 42 2.24 3.95 -4.17
C ILE A 42 2.30 2.58 -3.50
N TYR A 43 2.64 1.55 -4.27
CA TYR A 43 2.73 0.18 -3.81
C TYR A 43 4.13 -0.39 -4.06
N GLY A 44 4.42 -1.52 -3.41
CA GLY A 44 5.69 -2.22 -3.52
C GLY A 44 5.95 -3.08 -2.30
N LYS A 45 6.88 -4.03 -2.45
CA LYS A 45 7.29 -4.99 -1.42
C LYS A 45 7.73 -4.31 -0.12
N GLY A 46 7.50 -4.94 1.02
CA GLY A 46 8.04 -4.51 2.31
C GLY A 46 9.57 -4.31 2.24
N GLY A 47 10.07 -3.15 2.68
CA GLY A 47 11.52 -2.86 2.69
C GLY A 47 12.14 -2.52 1.32
N ILE A 48 11.34 -2.40 0.25
CA ILE A 48 11.86 -2.00 -1.07
C ILE A 48 12.36 -0.55 -1.11
N GLY A 49 11.86 0.30 -0.20
CA GLY A 49 12.21 1.72 -0.13
C GLY A 49 11.11 2.67 -0.63
N LYS A 50 9.83 2.28 -0.53
CA LYS A 50 8.68 3.16 -0.82
C LYS A 50 8.74 4.47 -0.05
N SER A 51 8.80 4.39 1.28
CA SER A 51 8.83 5.56 2.15
C SER A 51 10.04 6.47 1.91
N PHE A 52 11.20 5.88 1.57
CA PHE A 52 12.37 6.64 1.14
C PHE A 52 12.10 7.41 -0.16
N THR A 53 11.56 6.74 -1.18
CA THR A 53 11.21 7.34 -2.46
C THR A 53 10.19 8.46 -2.26
N LEU A 54 9.15 8.21 -1.48
CA LEU A 54 8.05 9.13 -1.21
C LEU A 54 8.46 10.36 -0.41
N ALA A 55 9.26 10.20 0.64
CA ALA A 55 9.73 11.33 1.43
C ALA A 55 10.60 12.28 0.58
N ASN A 56 11.46 11.74 -0.28
CA ASN A 56 12.28 12.55 -1.18
C ASN A 56 11.48 13.17 -2.34
N LEU A 57 10.55 12.42 -2.92
CA LEU A 57 9.65 12.89 -3.98
C LEU A 57 8.73 14.00 -3.48
N SER A 58 8.07 13.80 -2.33
CA SER A 58 7.21 14.81 -1.72
C SER A 58 7.98 16.07 -1.37
N TYR A 59 9.20 15.93 -0.84
CA TYR A 59 10.08 17.07 -0.56
C TYR A 59 10.42 17.84 -1.83
N MET A 60 10.85 17.15 -2.89
CA MET A 60 11.19 17.79 -4.17
C MET A 60 9.98 18.47 -4.79
N LEU A 61 8.81 17.82 -4.84
CA LEU A 61 7.57 18.43 -5.32
C LEU A 61 7.24 19.73 -4.55
N ALA A 62 7.44 19.74 -3.23
CA ALA A 62 7.27 20.94 -2.42
C ALA A 62 8.29 22.04 -2.75
N GLN A 63 9.56 21.68 -3.02
CA GLN A 63 10.57 22.65 -3.47
C GLN A 63 10.26 23.21 -4.86
N LEU A 64 9.58 22.45 -5.71
CA LEU A 64 9.03 22.89 -7.00
C LEU A 64 7.72 23.70 -6.85
N GLY A 65 7.36 24.09 -5.62
CA GLY A 65 6.21 24.96 -5.33
C GLY A 65 4.86 24.26 -5.32
N LYS A 66 4.82 22.92 -5.29
CA LYS A 66 3.58 22.15 -5.20
C LYS A 66 3.15 21.98 -3.74
N LYS A 67 1.85 22.04 -3.50
CA LYS A 67 1.26 21.71 -2.20
C LYS A 67 1.03 20.20 -2.13
N VAL A 68 1.80 19.51 -1.30
CA VAL A 68 1.84 18.03 -1.26
C VAL A 68 1.41 17.51 0.10
N LEU A 69 0.57 16.47 0.10
CA LEU A 69 0.24 15.66 1.27
C LEU A 69 0.80 14.24 1.09
N LEU A 70 1.58 13.78 2.06
CA LEU A 70 2.05 12.39 2.15
C LEU A 70 1.29 11.66 3.27
N ILE A 71 0.60 10.58 2.95
CA ILE A 71 -0.10 9.76 3.94
C ILE A 71 0.52 8.37 3.96
N GLY A 72 1.02 7.95 5.12
CA GLY A 72 1.41 6.57 5.35
C GLY A 72 0.19 5.69 5.56
N CYS A 73 0.01 4.69 4.70
CA CYS A 73 -1.10 3.72 4.73
C CYS A 73 -0.57 2.28 4.96
N ASP A 74 0.49 2.17 5.76
CA ASP A 74 1.09 0.91 6.17
C ASP A 74 0.93 0.75 7.70
N PRO A 75 0.47 -0.40 8.23
CA PRO A 75 0.43 -0.66 9.66
C PRO A 75 1.75 -0.40 10.39
N LYS A 76 2.89 -0.49 9.69
CA LYS A 76 4.22 -0.18 10.21
C LYS A 76 4.36 1.28 10.68
N SER A 77 3.58 2.20 10.11
CA SER A 77 3.45 3.61 10.55
C SER A 77 4.76 4.40 10.62
N ASP A 78 5.71 4.16 9.70
CA ASP A 78 7.01 4.82 9.67
C ASP A 78 7.31 5.60 8.37
N THR A 79 6.32 5.74 7.49
CA THR A 79 6.44 6.41 6.19
C THR A 79 6.99 7.83 6.33
N THR A 80 6.39 8.58 7.26
CA THR A 80 6.68 9.99 7.54
C THR A 80 7.91 10.20 8.41
N SER A 81 8.43 9.15 9.05
CA SER A 81 9.59 9.27 9.94
C SER A 81 10.82 9.82 9.22
N LEU A 82 11.04 9.41 7.96
CA LEU A 82 12.14 9.95 7.16
C LEU A 82 11.94 11.44 6.87
N LEU A 83 10.71 11.83 6.54
CA LEU A 83 10.37 13.24 6.35
C LEU A 83 10.62 14.05 7.61
N PHE A 84 10.40 13.54 8.83
CA PHE A 84 10.61 14.28 10.08
C PHE A 84 11.91 13.94 10.83
N GLY A 85 12.92 13.42 10.14
CA GLY A 85 14.25 13.18 10.72
C GLY A 85 14.24 12.16 11.87
N GLY A 86 13.46 11.09 11.71
CA GLY A 86 13.32 10.00 12.67
C GLY A 86 12.20 10.16 13.69
N ARG A 87 11.40 11.23 13.61
CA ARG A 87 10.23 11.43 14.48
C ARG A 87 8.99 10.83 13.86
N ALA A 88 8.31 9.95 14.58
CA ALA A 88 7.03 9.39 14.15
C ALA A 88 5.89 10.40 14.34
N CYS A 89 5.03 10.54 13.34
CA CYS A 89 3.77 11.26 13.49
C CYS A 89 2.78 10.44 14.36
N PRO A 90 2.01 11.09 15.24
CA PRO A 90 0.81 10.50 15.82
C PRO A 90 -0.10 9.93 14.73
N THR A 91 -0.47 8.65 14.85
CA THR A 91 -1.34 8.02 13.86
C THR A 91 -2.79 8.46 14.01
N ILE A 92 -3.53 8.51 12.91
CA ILE A 92 -4.94 8.91 12.88
C ILE A 92 -5.79 7.97 13.73
N ILE A 93 -5.67 6.66 13.53
CA ILE A 93 -6.50 5.67 14.23
C ILE A 93 -6.28 5.75 15.76
N GLN A 94 -5.03 5.77 16.23
CA GLN A 94 -4.76 5.82 17.67
C GLN A 94 -5.17 7.17 18.28
N THR A 95 -4.96 8.26 17.55
CA THR A 95 -5.32 9.61 18.02
C THR A 95 -6.83 9.77 18.10
N ALA A 96 -7.57 9.25 17.11
CA ALA A 96 -9.02 9.23 17.11
C ALA A 96 -9.58 8.41 18.29
N SER A 97 -9.02 7.22 18.56
CA SER A 97 -9.41 6.41 19.73
C SER A 97 -9.23 7.19 21.03
N ARG A 98 -8.05 7.80 21.24
CA ARG A 98 -7.75 8.57 22.45
C ARG A 98 -8.66 9.79 22.62
N ARG A 99 -8.93 10.52 21.53
CA ARG A 99 -9.85 11.68 21.55
C ARG A 99 -11.27 11.25 21.90
N LYS A 100 -11.75 10.16 21.30
CA LYS A 100 -13.07 9.58 21.59
C LYS A 100 -13.20 9.14 23.05
N GLU A 101 -12.19 8.47 23.60
CA GLU A 101 -12.13 8.07 25.02
C GLU A 101 -12.16 9.28 25.96
N ALA A 102 -11.54 10.40 25.55
CA ALA A 102 -11.56 11.66 26.28
C ALA A 102 -12.85 12.49 26.07
N GLY A 103 -13.82 11.99 25.28
CA GLY A 103 -15.05 12.74 24.94
C GLY A 103 -14.81 13.97 24.08
N GLN A 104 -13.74 13.97 23.28
CA GLN A 104 -13.32 15.07 22.42
C GLN A 104 -13.37 14.68 20.95
N GLU A 105 -13.62 15.64 20.07
CA GLU A 105 -13.49 15.45 18.63
C GLU A 105 -12.02 15.53 18.19
N ILE A 106 -11.67 14.75 17.18
CA ILE A 106 -10.35 14.80 16.53
C ILE A 106 -10.28 16.02 15.60
N SER A 107 -9.14 16.69 15.57
CA SER A 107 -8.87 17.81 14.66
C SER A 107 -7.71 17.51 13.73
N ILE A 108 -7.63 18.22 12.60
CA ILE A 108 -6.51 18.11 11.64
C ILE A 108 -5.15 18.35 12.32
N SER A 109 -5.08 19.31 13.23
CA SER A 109 -3.85 19.66 13.95
C SER A 109 -3.31 18.54 14.84
N ASP A 110 -4.12 17.52 15.13
CA ASP A 110 -3.70 16.38 15.95
C ASP A 110 -2.91 15.34 15.15
N VAL A 111 -3.09 15.32 13.81
CA VAL A 111 -2.65 14.22 12.95
C VAL A 111 -1.90 14.68 11.70
N CYS A 112 -2.03 15.95 11.31
CA CYS A 112 -1.33 16.54 10.17
C CYS A 112 -0.16 17.41 10.63
N PHE A 113 1.04 17.04 10.19
CA PHE A 113 2.26 17.77 10.49
C PHE A 113 2.89 18.27 9.19
N LYS A 114 3.72 19.32 9.29
CA LYS A 114 4.36 19.90 8.12
C LYS A 114 5.85 20.13 8.34
N ARG A 115 6.64 19.91 7.30
CA ARG A 115 8.07 20.24 7.25
C ARG A 115 8.42 20.72 5.85
N ASP A 116 9.09 21.87 5.77
CA ASP A 116 9.68 22.38 4.53
C ASP A 116 8.71 22.41 3.32
N GLY A 117 7.42 22.67 3.58
CA GLY A 117 6.35 22.73 2.58
C GLY A 117 5.57 21.43 2.35
N VAL A 118 6.06 20.29 2.85
CA VAL A 118 5.36 19.00 2.78
C VAL A 118 4.41 18.85 3.97
N PHE A 119 3.17 18.44 3.71
CA PHE A 119 2.20 18.02 4.72
C PHE A 119 2.23 16.50 4.83
N ALA A 120 2.08 15.98 6.03
CA ALA A 120 2.21 14.55 6.26
C ALA A 120 1.32 14.05 7.40
N MET A 121 0.79 12.84 7.20
CA MET A 121 -0.07 12.12 8.13
C MET A 121 0.34 10.64 8.15
N GLU A 122 0.06 9.95 9.25
CA GLU A 122 0.13 8.48 9.34
C GLU A 122 -1.26 7.95 9.66
N LEU A 123 -1.77 7.03 8.85
CA LEU A 123 -3.06 6.42 9.11
C LEU A 123 -3.01 5.58 10.39
N GLY A 124 -1.93 4.82 10.54
CA GLY A 124 -1.81 3.81 11.57
C GLY A 124 -2.43 2.47 11.17
N GLY A 125 -2.33 1.52 12.08
CA GLY A 125 -2.95 0.22 11.96
C GLY A 125 -3.41 -0.31 13.32
N PRO A 126 -4.01 -1.52 13.34
CA PRO A 126 -4.34 -2.17 14.59
C PRO A 126 -3.06 -2.50 15.39
N GLU A 127 -3.21 -2.77 16.68
CA GLU A 127 -2.08 -3.21 17.51
C GLU A 127 -1.39 -4.44 16.92
N VAL A 128 -0.06 -4.51 17.06
CA VAL A 128 0.74 -5.65 16.58
C VAL A 128 0.19 -6.96 17.17
N GLY A 129 -0.10 -7.93 16.30
CA GLY A 129 -0.65 -9.22 16.67
C GLY A 129 -2.17 -9.22 16.91
N ARG A 130 -2.88 -8.12 16.65
CA ARG A 130 -4.34 -8.01 16.79
C ARG A 130 -4.99 -7.35 15.57
N GLY A 131 -6.27 -7.64 15.38
CA GLY A 131 -7.10 -7.02 14.35
C GLY A 131 -6.74 -7.42 12.91
N CYS A 132 -7.26 -6.66 11.95
CA CYS A 132 -7.02 -6.84 10.52
C CYS A 132 -6.50 -5.53 9.94
N GLY A 133 -5.30 -5.55 9.36
CA GLY A 133 -4.68 -4.36 8.76
C GLY A 133 -5.61 -3.67 7.76
N GLY A 134 -6.25 -4.44 6.88
CA GLY A 134 -7.20 -3.91 5.90
C GLY A 134 -8.41 -3.20 6.52
N ARG A 135 -8.99 -3.70 7.61
CA ARG A 135 -10.07 -2.98 8.32
C ARG A 135 -9.56 -1.69 8.96
N GLY A 136 -8.34 -1.71 9.51
CA GLY A 136 -7.68 -0.52 10.01
C GLY A 136 -7.54 0.56 8.94
N ILE A 137 -7.11 0.19 7.73
CA ILE A 137 -7.03 1.13 6.60
C ILE A 137 -8.39 1.74 6.28
N ILE A 138 -9.44 0.92 6.13
CA ILE A 138 -10.79 1.41 5.82
C ILE A 138 -11.25 2.41 6.89
N HIS A 139 -11.16 2.03 8.17
CA HIS A 139 -11.55 2.90 9.28
C HIS A 139 -10.74 4.21 9.35
N GLY A 140 -9.45 4.15 9.04
CA GLY A 140 -8.59 5.32 8.96
C GLY A 140 -9.04 6.29 7.87
N PHE A 141 -9.41 5.78 6.69
CA PHE A 141 -9.92 6.61 5.59
C PHE A 141 -11.29 7.19 5.89
N GLU A 142 -12.20 6.45 6.53
CA GLU A 142 -13.48 7.00 7.01
C GLU A 142 -13.27 8.16 8.00
N THR A 143 -12.23 8.07 8.84
CA THR A 143 -11.85 9.16 9.74
C THR A 143 -11.28 10.36 8.98
N LEU A 144 -10.46 10.12 7.95
CA LEU A 144 -9.96 11.17 7.06
C LEU A 144 -11.07 11.88 6.28
N GLU A 145 -12.05 11.13 5.79
CA GLU A 145 -13.24 11.67 5.10
C GLU A 145 -14.03 12.60 6.02
N LYS A 146 -14.27 12.20 7.28
CA LYS A 146 -14.89 13.06 8.32
C LYS A 146 -14.10 14.33 8.62
N LEU A 147 -12.78 14.28 8.46
CA LEU A 147 -11.87 15.42 8.60
C LEU A 147 -11.82 16.32 7.34
N GLY A 148 -12.58 15.99 6.29
CA GLY A 148 -12.70 16.78 5.07
C GLY A 148 -11.67 16.44 4.00
N PHE A 149 -11.19 15.19 3.92
CA PHE A 149 -10.16 14.75 2.95
C PHE A 149 -10.40 15.23 1.50
N HIS A 150 -11.66 15.22 1.04
CA HIS A 150 -12.03 15.66 -0.31
C HIS A 150 -12.14 17.18 -0.50
N GLU A 151 -12.10 17.95 0.58
CA GLU A 151 -12.18 19.42 0.56
C GLU A 151 -10.80 20.08 0.55
N TRP A 152 -9.73 19.31 0.75
CA TRP A 152 -8.38 19.85 0.83
C TRP A 152 -7.81 20.16 -0.55
N ASP A 153 -7.40 21.41 -0.73
CA ASP A 153 -6.75 21.91 -1.95
C ASP A 153 -5.25 21.55 -1.96
N PHE A 154 -4.91 20.33 -2.38
CA PHE A 154 -3.53 19.88 -2.60
C PHE A 154 -3.27 19.73 -4.10
N ASP A 155 -2.04 19.95 -4.56
CA ASP A 155 -1.65 19.57 -5.91
C ASP A 155 -1.49 18.04 -6.02
N TYR A 156 -0.90 17.44 -4.99
CA TYR A 156 -0.64 16.00 -4.92
C TYR A 156 -0.98 15.43 -3.54
N VAL A 157 -1.64 14.27 -3.53
CA VAL A 157 -1.77 13.41 -2.35
C VAL A 157 -1.10 12.08 -2.67
N LEU A 158 -0.04 11.76 -1.95
CA LEU A 158 0.73 10.52 -2.12
C LEU A 158 0.37 9.56 -0.99
N LEU A 159 -0.14 8.37 -1.33
CA LEU A 159 -0.55 7.35 -0.38
C LEU A 159 0.45 6.18 -0.38
N ASP A 160 1.20 5.97 0.71
CA ASP A 160 2.15 4.85 0.84
C ASP A 160 1.42 3.58 1.30
N PHE A 161 1.08 2.69 0.37
CA PHE A 161 0.38 1.45 0.65
C PHE A 161 1.32 0.24 0.70
N LEU A 162 1.02 -0.69 1.60
CA LEU A 162 1.66 -2.00 1.62
C LEU A 162 1.32 -2.77 0.32
N GLY A 163 2.34 -3.25 -0.40
CA GLY A 163 2.18 -3.96 -1.67
C GLY A 163 2.14 -5.48 -1.56
N ASP A 164 2.68 -6.06 -0.49
CA ASP A 164 2.77 -7.53 -0.34
C ASP A 164 1.40 -8.22 -0.40
N VAL A 165 0.35 -7.51 0.02
CA VAL A 165 -1.05 -7.90 -0.13
C VAL A 165 -1.86 -6.75 -0.69
N VAL A 166 -2.65 -7.01 -1.74
CA VAL A 166 -3.54 -6.02 -2.38
C VAL A 166 -4.99 -6.48 -2.26
N CYS A 167 -5.41 -6.77 -1.02
CA CYS A 167 -6.74 -7.27 -0.70
C CYS A 167 -7.44 -6.39 0.33
N GLY A 168 -8.78 -6.44 0.35
CA GLY A 168 -9.60 -5.68 1.29
C GLY A 168 -9.21 -4.19 1.32
N GLY A 169 -8.93 -3.66 2.51
CA GLY A 169 -8.53 -2.27 2.68
C GLY A 169 -7.22 -1.87 2.01
N PHE A 170 -6.28 -2.79 1.76
CA PHE A 170 -5.07 -2.46 1.01
C PHE A 170 -5.31 -2.29 -0.48
N GLY A 171 -6.42 -2.80 -1.01
CA GLY A 171 -6.89 -2.54 -2.37
C GLY A 171 -7.85 -1.35 -2.49
N LEU A 172 -8.20 -0.70 -1.37
CA LEU A 172 -9.22 0.34 -1.31
C LEU A 172 -9.01 1.50 -2.32
N PRO A 173 -7.79 2.06 -2.48
CA PRO A 173 -7.57 3.17 -3.41
C PRO A 173 -7.90 2.82 -4.86
N ILE A 174 -7.66 1.56 -5.24
CA ILE A 174 -7.91 1.04 -6.57
C ILE A 174 -9.39 0.66 -6.71
N ALA A 175 -9.94 -0.02 -5.71
CA ALA A 175 -11.29 -0.57 -5.73
C ALA A 175 -12.39 0.50 -5.69
N ARG A 176 -12.13 1.66 -5.07
CA ARG A 176 -13.10 2.76 -4.93
C ARG A 176 -12.76 4.01 -5.75
N ASP A 177 -11.86 3.90 -6.74
CA ASP A 177 -11.42 5.05 -7.56
C ASP A 177 -10.95 6.27 -6.72
N MET A 178 -10.39 6.03 -5.52
CA MET A 178 -9.92 7.11 -4.65
C MET A 178 -8.62 7.74 -5.16
N CYS A 179 -7.86 7.01 -5.98
CA CYS A 179 -6.67 7.51 -6.65
C CYS A 179 -6.87 7.50 -8.17
N GLN A 180 -6.24 8.43 -8.88
CA GLN A 180 -6.31 8.44 -10.35
C GLN A 180 -5.31 7.46 -10.96
N LYS A 181 -4.17 7.26 -10.29
CA LYS A 181 -3.10 6.40 -10.79
C LYS A 181 -2.27 5.77 -9.68
N VAL A 182 -1.66 4.64 -10.00
CA VAL A 182 -0.81 3.85 -9.12
C VAL A 182 0.65 3.93 -9.57
N VAL A 183 1.58 4.18 -8.66
CA VAL A 183 3.01 3.98 -8.90
C VAL A 183 3.45 2.73 -8.17
N VAL A 184 4.25 1.91 -8.83
CA VAL A 184 4.87 0.74 -8.21
C VAL A 184 6.33 1.05 -7.95
N VAL A 185 6.83 0.70 -6.76
CA VAL A 185 8.25 0.73 -6.44
C VAL A 185 8.76 -0.71 -6.43
N GLY A 186 9.75 -0.99 -7.26
CA GLY A 186 10.35 -2.31 -7.39
C GLY A 186 11.88 -2.27 -7.48
N SER A 187 12.52 -3.43 -7.46
CA SER A 187 13.94 -3.66 -7.73
C SER A 187 14.06 -4.78 -8.77
N ASN A 188 15.29 -5.15 -9.12
CA ASN A 188 15.56 -6.29 -9.99
C ASN A 188 15.33 -7.66 -9.31
N ASP A 189 14.91 -7.74 -8.05
CA ASP A 189 14.66 -9.03 -7.38
C ASP A 189 13.26 -9.62 -7.71
N LEU A 190 13.22 -10.94 -7.92
CA LEU A 190 11.99 -11.67 -8.27
C LEU A 190 10.81 -11.40 -7.33
N GLN A 191 11.06 -11.34 -6.02
CA GLN A 191 9.98 -11.12 -5.05
C GLN A 191 9.41 -9.70 -5.17
N SER A 192 10.26 -8.71 -5.48
CA SER A 192 9.81 -7.36 -5.75
C SER A 192 8.96 -7.28 -7.02
N LEU A 193 9.39 -7.95 -8.10
CA LEU A 193 8.63 -7.95 -9.36
C LEU A 193 7.34 -8.78 -9.26
N TYR A 194 7.32 -9.83 -8.43
CA TYR A 194 6.11 -10.57 -8.10
C TYR A 194 5.06 -9.68 -7.43
N VAL A 195 5.48 -8.89 -6.43
CA VAL A 195 4.61 -7.90 -5.79
C VAL A 195 4.14 -6.83 -6.78
N ALA A 196 5.04 -6.32 -7.63
CA ALA A 196 4.68 -5.37 -8.68
C ALA A 196 3.62 -5.93 -9.64
N ASN A 197 3.77 -7.19 -10.03
CA ASN A 197 2.84 -7.91 -10.90
C ASN A 197 1.46 -8.13 -10.24
N ASN A 198 1.43 -8.39 -8.94
CA ASN A 198 0.17 -8.51 -8.18
C ASN A 198 -0.58 -7.18 -8.13
N VAL A 199 0.12 -6.06 -7.94
CA VAL A 199 -0.50 -4.72 -8.00
C VAL A 199 -1.06 -4.46 -9.40
N CYS A 200 -0.30 -4.79 -10.46
CA CYS A 200 -0.79 -4.69 -11.83
C CYS A 200 -2.03 -5.56 -12.07
N SER A 201 -2.05 -6.77 -11.49
CA SER A 201 -3.19 -7.69 -11.55
C SER A 201 -4.43 -7.11 -10.86
N ALA A 202 -4.27 -6.49 -9.69
CA ALA A 202 -5.35 -5.82 -8.99
C ALA A 202 -5.91 -4.65 -9.82
N VAL A 203 -5.05 -3.80 -10.39
CA VAL A 203 -5.48 -2.71 -11.27
C VAL A 203 -6.25 -3.24 -12.48
N LYS A 204 -5.73 -4.25 -13.18
CA LYS A 204 -6.41 -4.88 -14.32
C LYS A 204 -7.77 -5.47 -13.92
N TYR A 205 -7.85 -6.12 -12.75
CA TYR A 205 -9.08 -6.70 -12.23
C TYR A 205 -10.16 -5.62 -12.03
N PHE A 206 -9.86 -4.55 -11.29
CA PHE A 206 -10.84 -3.48 -11.04
C PHE A 206 -11.18 -2.66 -12.28
N ARG A 207 -10.23 -2.49 -13.21
CA ARG A 207 -10.52 -1.91 -14.53
C ARG A 207 -11.54 -2.73 -15.32
N ASN A 208 -11.46 -4.06 -15.27
CA ASN A 208 -12.45 -4.93 -15.91
C ASN A 208 -13.84 -4.87 -15.24
N LEU A 209 -13.90 -4.44 -13.97
CA LEU A 209 -15.15 -4.20 -13.25
C LEU A 209 -15.72 -2.78 -13.45
N GLY A 210 -15.06 -1.94 -14.27
CA GLY A 210 -15.52 -0.58 -14.60
C GLY A 210 -14.83 0.55 -13.84
N GLY A 211 -13.81 0.27 -13.02
CA GLY A 211 -13.00 1.30 -12.38
C GLY A 211 -12.16 2.10 -13.37
N ASN A 212 -11.53 3.18 -12.92
CA ASN A 212 -10.79 4.13 -13.77
C ASN A 212 -9.29 4.20 -13.47
N VAL A 213 -8.84 3.61 -12.36
CA VAL A 213 -7.44 3.61 -11.94
C VAL A 213 -6.53 2.85 -12.92
N GLY A 214 -5.40 3.45 -13.30
CA GLY A 214 -4.33 2.78 -14.05
C GLY A 214 -2.99 2.84 -13.33
N VAL A 215 -1.99 2.11 -13.84
CA VAL A 215 -0.61 2.20 -13.36
C VAL A 215 0.08 3.35 -14.10
N ALA A 216 0.64 4.31 -13.37
CA ALA A 216 1.41 5.41 -13.94
C ALA A 216 2.80 4.95 -14.38
N GLY A 217 3.43 4.04 -13.63
CA GLY A 217 4.74 3.50 -13.96
C GLY A 217 5.45 2.84 -12.78
N LEU A 218 6.67 2.38 -13.06
CA LEU A 218 7.58 1.74 -12.12
C LEU A 218 8.69 2.71 -11.71
N VAL A 219 8.93 2.86 -10.41
CA VAL A 219 10.18 3.40 -9.88
C VAL A 219 11.06 2.23 -9.50
N ILE A 220 12.20 2.11 -10.17
CA ILE A 220 13.20 1.09 -9.87
C ILE A 220 14.07 1.65 -8.75
N ASN A 221 14.12 0.98 -7.61
CA ASN A 221 14.91 1.38 -6.46
C ASN A 221 15.93 0.28 -6.13
N LYS A 222 17.10 0.71 -5.65
CA LYS A 222 18.26 -0.16 -5.49
C LYS A 222 18.60 -0.85 -6.81
N ASP A 223 18.59 -0.08 -7.90
CA ASP A 223 18.94 -0.58 -9.23
C ASP A 223 20.43 -0.98 -9.24
N ASP A 224 20.69 -2.28 -9.37
CA ASP A 224 22.02 -2.89 -9.50
C ASP A 224 22.44 -3.08 -10.97
N GLY A 225 21.58 -2.67 -11.92
CA GLY A 225 21.88 -2.63 -13.34
C GLY A 225 21.72 -3.96 -14.09
N THR A 226 21.12 -4.97 -13.47
CA THR A 226 20.89 -6.29 -14.09
C THR A 226 19.75 -6.27 -15.13
N GLY A 227 18.77 -5.37 -14.96
CA GLY A 227 17.80 -5.01 -16.02
C GLY A 227 16.44 -5.70 -15.97
N GLU A 228 16.19 -6.59 -15.01
CA GLU A 228 14.95 -7.37 -14.89
C GLU A 228 13.73 -6.47 -14.62
N ALA A 229 13.90 -5.40 -13.84
CA ALA A 229 12.82 -4.46 -13.57
C ALA A 229 12.42 -3.65 -14.81
N GLN A 230 13.38 -3.29 -15.66
CA GLN A 230 13.14 -2.66 -16.96
C GLN A 230 12.43 -3.64 -17.91
N ALA A 231 12.90 -4.89 -17.99
CA ALA A 231 12.28 -5.94 -18.78
C ALA A 231 10.83 -6.22 -18.33
N PHE A 232 10.58 -6.23 -17.01
CA PHE A 232 9.25 -6.33 -16.44
C PHE A 232 8.35 -5.16 -16.86
N ALA A 233 8.84 -3.92 -16.76
CA ALA A 233 8.08 -2.73 -17.14
C ALA A 233 7.67 -2.77 -18.62
N GLU A 234 8.58 -3.18 -19.50
CA GLU A 234 8.31 -3.37 -20.93
C GLU A 234 7.28 -4.48 -21.18
N ALA A 235 7.46 -5.65 -20.56
CA ALA A 235 6.58 -6.80 -20.73
C ALA A 235 5.14 -6.48 -20.28
N VAL A 236 4.99 -5.82 -19.12
CA VAL A 236 3.69 -5.41 -18.58
C VAL A 236 3.12 -4.19 -19.30
N GLY A 237 3.94 -3.41 -20.01
CA GLY A 237 3.54 -2.24 -20.77
C GLY A 237 3.30 -1.00 -19.90
N ILE A 238 4.16 -0.78 -18.90
CA ILE A 238 4.16 0.40 -18.03
C ILE A 238 5.50 1.14 -18.18
N PRO A 239 5.56 2.48 -18.08
CA PRO A 239 6.82 3.21 -18.19
C PRO A 239 7.65 3.08 -16.91
N VAL A 240 8.97 3.24 -17.04
CA VAL A 240 9.87 3.46 -15.90
C VAL A 240 9.92 4.96 -15.61
N LEU A 241 9.54 5.36 -14.40
CA LEU A 241 9.53 6.77 -13.99
C LEU A 241 10.89 7.25 -13.50
N ALA A 242 11.66 6.39 -12.86
CA ALA A 242 13.03 6.66 -12.45
C ALA A 242 13.74 5.35 -12.06
N SER A 243 15.08 5.36 -12.15
CA SER A 243 15.98 4.36 -11.55
C SER A 243 16.83 5.02 -10.47
N ILE A 244 16.58 4.66 -9.21
CA ILE A 244 17.40 5.04 -8.06
C ILE A 244 18.48 3.96 -7.89
N PRO A 245 19.78 4.31 -8.03
CA PRO A 245 20.84 3.31 -8.02
C PRO A 245 21.00 2.65 -6.65
N GLN A 246 21.48 1.41 -6.66
CA GLN A 246 22.02 0.77 -5.46
C GLN A 246 23.33 1.47 -5.06
N ASP A 247 23.21 2.39 -4.11
CA ASP A 247 24.33 3.25 -3.69
C ASP A 247 24.48 3.29 -2.16
N ASP A 248 25.74 3.22 -1.71
CA ASP A 248 26.10 3.15 -0.29
C ASP A 248 25.87 4.48 0.45
N ASP A 249 26.04 5.62 -0.22
CA ASP A 249 25.73 6.94 0.33
C ASP A 249 24.21 7.10 0.49
N ILE A 250 23.43 6.72 -0.52
CA ILE A 250 21.96 6.68 -0.44
C ILE A 250 21.51 5.81 0.73
N ARG A 251 22.03 4.58 0.85
CA ARG A 251 21.70 3.65 1.95
C ARG A 251 21.98 4.29 3.31
N ARG A 252 23.17 4.87 3.48
CA ARG A 252 23.59 5.51 4.74
C ARG A 252 22.73 6.74 5.09
N LYS A 253 22.42 7.59 4.11
CA LYS A 253 21.58 8.77 4.31
C LYS A 253 20.14 8.39 4.64
N SER A 254 19.59 7.37 3.96
CA SER A 254 18.28 6.80 4.28
C SER A 254 18.23 6.27 5.72
N ALA A 255 19.26 5.55 6.17
CA ALA A 255 19.32 5.02 7.53
C ALA A 255 19.38 6.12 8.62
N ASN A 256 19.89 7.30 8.27
CA ASN A 256 19.97 8.47 9.14
C ASN A 256 18.77 9.43 8.97
N TYR A 257 17.70 9.01 8.29
CA TYR A 257 16.51 9.82 8.03
C TYR A 257 16.81 11.16 7.32
N GLN A 258 17.80 11.15 6.43
CA GLN A 258 18.20 12.35 5.68
C GLN A 258 17.46 12.42 4.35
N ILE A 259 16.88 13.58 4.08
CA ILE A 259 16.34 13.93 2.76
C ILE A 259 17.52 14.21 1.81
N ILE A 260 17.48 13.57 0.64
CA ILE A 260 18.45 13.69 -0.44
C ILE A 260 17.85 14.25 -1.73
N GLY A 261 16.52 14.34 -1.83
CA GLY A 261 15.79 14.96 -2.94
C GLY A 261 15.76 16.48 -2.81
N THR A 262 16.92 17.11 -2.61
CA THR A 262 17.07 18.58 -2.54
C THR A 262 17.90 19.07 -3.73
N HIS A 263 17.73 20.33 -4.13
CA HIS A 263 18.51 20.91 -5.24
C HIS A 263 20.03 20.93 -4.99
N ASP A 264 20.45 21.01 -3.72
CA ASP A 264 21.88 20.99 -3.33
C ASP A 264 22.50 19.58 -3.31
N SER A 265 21.66 18.54 -3.33
CA SER A 265 22.11 17.15 -3.31
C SER A 265 22.49 16.68 -4.71
N GLN A 266 23.52 15.83 -4.81
CA GLN A 266 23.87 15.17 -6.07
C GLN A 266 22.70 14.35 -6.67
N TRP A 267 21.73 13.96 -5.83
CA TRP A 267 20.55 13.21 -6.22
C TRP A 267 19.34 14.11 -6.53
N GLY A 268 19.48 15.44 -6.43
CA GLY A 268 18.39 16.39 -6.66
C GLY A 268 17.78 16.26 -8.05
N ALA A 269 18.62 16.24 -9.08
CA ALA A 269 18.17 16.10 -10.46
C ALA A 269 17.37 14.81 -10.72
N LEU A 270 17.70 13.72 -10.02
CA LEU A 270 16.97 12.46 -10.11
C LEU A 270 15.54 12.62 -9.58
N PHE A 271 15.38 13.21 -8.39
CA PHE A 271 14.04 13.39 -7.80
C PHE A 271 13.23 14.49 -8.51
N GLU A 272 13.90 15.48 -9.11
CA GLU A 272 13.26 16.47 -9.97
C GLU A 272 12.71 15.81 -11.24
N ALA A 273 13.51 14.98 -11.92
CA ALA A 273 13.06 14.19 -13.06
C ALA A 273 11.92 13.23 -12.69
N LEU A 274 12.00 12.54 -11.54
CA LEU A 274 10.91 11.71 -11.02
C LEU A 274 9.62 12.53 -10.80
N SER A 275 9.75 13.77 -10.30
CA SER A 275 8.59 14.66 -10.07
C SER A 275 7.90 15.05 -11.39
N ILE A 276 8.69 15.35 -12.42
CA ILE A 276 8.20 15.67 -13.77
C ILE A 276 7.53 14.43 -14.38
N ASN A 277 8.22 13.29 -14.37
CA ASN A 277 7.70 12.03 -14.93
C ASN A 277 6.42 11.60 -14.22
N LEU A 278 6.34 11.75 -12.89
CA LEU A 278 5.13 11.48 -12.12
C LEU A 278 3.96 12.38 -12.57
N ALA A 279 4.22 13.66 -12.80
CA ALA A 279 3.18 14.61 -13.20
C ALA A 279 2.62 14.28 -14.60
N GLU A 280 3.49 13.92 -15.53
CA GLU A 280 3.15 13.68 -16.95
C GLU A 280 2.62 12.26 -17.21
N ALA A 281 3.01 11.27 -16.42
CA ALA A 281 2.65 9.88 -16.66
C ALA A 281 1.12 9.66 -16.56
N PRO A 282 0.47 9.17 -17.64
CA PRO A 282 -0.94 8.85 -17.62
C PRO A 282 -1.20 7.52 -16.90
N PRO A 283 -2.41 7.28 -16.38
CA PRO A 283 -2.81 5.95 -15.91
C PRO A 283 -2.92 4.99 -17.10
N VAL A 284 -2.07 3.97 -17.16
CA VAL A 284 -2.13 2.92 -18.18
C VAL A 284 -2.76 1.64 -17.64
N LEU A 285 -3.45 0.89 -18.51
CA LEU A 285 -3.93 -0.44 -18.17
C LEU A 285 -2.77 -1.44 -18.32
N PRO A 286 -2.24 -2.02 -17.23
CA PRO A 286 -1.12 -2.96 -17.33
C PRO A 286 -1.54 -4.28 -17.96
N ARG A 287 -0.56 -5.04 -18.46
CA ARG A 287 -0.67 -6.43 -18.90
C ARG A 287 0.13 -7.34 -17.96
N PRO A 288 -0.42 -7.70 -16.79
CA PRO A 288 0.28 -8.54 -15.82
C PRO A 288 0.69 -9.87 -16.45
N LEU A 289 1.85 -10.36 -16.05
CA LEU A 289 2.40 -11.64 -16.46
C LEU A 289 1.75 -12.77 -15.64
N ASP A 290 1.69 -13.96 -16.21
CA ASP A 290 1.48 -15.17 -15.43
C ASP A 290 2.80 -15.58 -14.73
N GLN A 291 2.74 -16.66 -13.96
CA GLN A 291 3.89 -17.14 -13.19
C GLN A 291 5.10 -17.43 -14.10
N ASP A 292 4.86 -18.14 -15.21
CA ASP A 292 5.93 -18.55 -16.13
C ASP A 292 6.51 -17.35 -16.87
N GLY A 293 5.68 -16.40 -17.30
CA GLY A 293 6.14 -15.15 -17.93
C GLY A 293 6.99 -14.30 -17.00
N LEU A 294 6.66 -14.24 -15.70
CA LEU A 294 7.46 -13.52 -14.71
C LEU A 294 8.79 -14.23 -14.44
N LEU A 295 8.77 -15.56 -14.27
CA LEU A 295 9.99 -16.35 -14.07
C LEU A 295 10.91 -16.30 -15.28
N GLY A 296 10.35 -16.22 -16.49
CA GLY A 296 11.09 -16.07 -17.75
C GLY A 296 11.87 -14.75 -17.88
N LEU A 297 11.70 -13.80 -16.96
CA LEU A 297 12.55 -12.60 -16.88
C LEU A 297 13.91 -12.88 -16.22
N PHE A 298 14.07 -14.03 -15.56
CA PHE A 298 15.26 -14.39 -14.79
C PHE A 298 15.99 -15.57 -15.42
N ASP A 299 17.31 -15.63 -15.24
CA ASP A 299 18.08 -16.79 -15.71
C ASP A 299 17.75 -18.04 -14.87
N ALA A 300 17.21 -19.04 -15.56
CA ALA A 300 16.80 -20.32 -15.01
C ALA A 300 17.94 -21.35 -14.90
N SER A 301 19.14 -21.04 -15.41
CA SER A 301 20.22 -22.02 -15.57
C SER A 301 20.71 -22.63 -14.26
N GLU A 302 20.53 -21.94 -13.12
CA GLU A 302 21.05 -22.37 -11.82
C GLU A 302 20.00 -22.97 -10.88
N THR A 303 18.70 -22.69 -11.10
CA THR A 303 17.64 -22.96 -10.11
C THR A 303 16.79 -24.20 -10.39
N GLY A 304 17.01 -24.88 -11.52
CA GLY A 304 16.30 -26.11 -11.87
C GLY A 304 14.83 -25.86 -12.22
N ALA A 305 14.58 -25.00 -13.21
CA ALA A 305 13.23 -24.56 -13.62
C ALA A 305 12.26 -25.69 -14.05
N ASP A 306 12.76 -26.91 -14.29
CA ASP A 306 11.95 -28.07 -14.69
C ASP A 306 11.46 -28.92 -13.50
N TYR A 307 11.49 -28.39 -12.27
CA TYR A 307 11.01 -29.12 -11.11
C TYR A 307 9.51 -29.41 -11.21
N LYS A 308 9.15 -30.69 -11.28
CA LYS A 308 7.75 -31.12 -11.37
C LYS A 308 7.17 -31.30 -9.98
N LEU A 309 6.12 -30.55 -9.68
CA LEU A 309 5.32 -30.76 -8.48
C LEU A 309 4.78 -32.20 -8.46
N GLN A 310 5.10 -32.92 -7.40
CA GLN A 310 4.53 -34.24 -7.12
C GLN A 310 3.39 -34.05 -6.11
N PRO A 311 2.13 -34.31 -6.48
CA PRO A 311 1.03 -34.22 -5.53
C PRO A 311 1.25 -35.20 -4.37
N ALA A 312 1.20 -34.70 -3.14
CA ALA A 312 1.22 -35.56 -1.97
C ALA A 312 -0.11 -36.32 -1.86
N LEU A 313 -0.02 -37.61 -1.53
CA LEU A 313 -1.17 -38.41 -1.15
C LEU A 313 -1.50 -38.18 0.34
N PRO A 314 -2.77 -38.32 0.76
CA PRO A 314 -3.13 -38.26 2.18
C PRO A 314 -2.25 -39.17 3.07
N GLU A 315 -1.84 -40.32 2.54
CA GLU A 315 -0.97 -41.29 3.20
C GLU A 315 0.46 -40.78 3.38
N ASP A 316 0.96 -39.87 2.53
CA ASP A 316 2.27 -39.22 2.70
C ASP A 316 2.26 -38.22 3.86
N MET A 317 1.08 -37.68 4.18
CA MET A 317 0.89 -36.62 5.18
C MET A 317 0.43 -37.17 6.54
N CYS A 318 0.00 -38.43 6.60
CA CYS A 318 -0.59 -39.05 7.78
C CYS A 318 0.19 -40.29 8.21
N ALA A 319 0.30 -40.55 9.52
CA ALA A 319 0.85 -41.81 10.01
C ALA A 319 0.05 -43.00 9.43
N THR A 320 0.75 -44.07 9.05
CA THR A 320 0.15 -45.26 8.44
C THR A 320 -1.04 -45.75 9.28
N GLY A 321 -2.25 -45.73 8.69
CA GLY A 321 -3.49 -46.16 9.34
C GLY A 321 -4.38 -45.05 9.93
N ALA A 322 -3.94 -43.79 9.96
CA ALA A 322 -4.72 -42.68 10.53
C ALA A 322 -5.95 -42.24 9.70
N LEU A 323 -6.00 -42.63 8.41
CA LEU A 323 -7.07 -42.26 7.47
C LEU A 323 -8.29 -43.21 7.51
N LYS A 324 -8.22 -44.31 8.28
CA LYS A 324 -9.40 -45.17 8.53
C LYS A 324 -10.33 -44.51 9.56
N ARG A 325 -10.96 -43.39 9.18
CA ARG A 325 -12.08 -42.82 9.93
C ARG A 325 -13.37 -43.20 9.22
N PRO A 326 -14.33 -43.86 9.90
CA PRO A 326 -15.66 -44.08 9.33
C PRO A 326 -16.25 -42.72 8.92
N SER A 327 -16.81 -42.62 7.72
CA SER A 327 -17.58 -41.43 7.35
C SER A 327 -18.76 -41.29 8.32
N LEU A 328 -18.95 -40.08 8.86
CA LEU A 328 -20.15 -39.72 9.63
C LEU A 328 -21.26 -39.18 8.71
N GLU A 329 -21.05 -39.19 7.39
CA GLU A 329 -22.10 -38.82 6.45
C GLU A 329 -23.23 -39.85 6.55
N VAL A 330 -24.38 -39.37 7.00
CA VAL A 330 -25.64 -40.08 6.87
C VAL A 330 -26.04 -39.99 5.40
N VAL A 331 -25.78 -41.06 4.65
CA VAL A 331 -26.34 -41.25 3.31
C VAL A 331 -27.83 -41.54 3.51
N TYR A 332 -28.68 -40.57 3.20
CA TYR A 332 -30.11 -40.83 3.08
C TYR A 332 -30.32 -41.61 1.79
N ASP A 333 -30.57 -42.91 1.92
CA ASP A 333 -31.08 -43.69 0.79
C ASP A 333 -32.42 -43.07 0.35
N ASN A 334 -32.53 -42.75 -0.94
CA ASN A 334 -33.70 -42.13 -1.55
C ASN A 334 -34.99 -42.87 -1.14
N VAL A 335 -35.95 -42.14 -0.57
CA VAL A 335 -37.35 -42.57 -0.48
C VAL A 335 -38.01 -42.43 -1.84
#